data_AF-A0A251WBV3-F1
#
_entry.id   AF-A0A251WBV3-F1
#
_cell.length_a   1.000
_cell.length_b   1.000
_cell.length_c   1.000
_cell.angle_alpha   90.00
_cell.angle_beta   90.00
_cell.angle_gamma   90.00
#
_symmetry.space_group_name_H-M   'P 1'
#
loop_
_entity.id
_entity.type
_entity.pdbx_description
1 polymer ?
#
loop_
_entity_poly.entity_id
_entity_poly.type
_entity_poly.pdbx_seq_one_letter_code
_entity_poly.pdbx_strand_id
1 'polypeptide(L)'
;MATKPYQPLLLRLLHGVNSLLVILALLSGYCVYNQFDGRWGKLALPRINEIIDIHGTIGLTFFLFLPLFALYSLTLGQRRLAGYKALGKLSQVNKPIWWVTLHQLTNTAILLAAALAWVSGKQMEESWLPTGELNHGAYLAHLTGWLVLVICLGLHLLMGIKVGGTPLLLSMVSVKYRSEDSPHLWPAQAKQWLVDRGWLK
;
A
#
# COMPACT_ATOMS: atom_id res chain seq x y z
N MET A 1 -3.49 17.34 26.02
CA MET A 1 -3.87 16.40 24.94
C MET A 1 -3.05 16.72 23.71
N ALA A 2 -2.31 15.76 23.14
CA ALA A 2 -1.58 15.99 21.90
C ALA A 2 -2.56 16.28 20.76
N THR A 3 -2.36 17.37 20.03
CA THR A 3 -3.18 17.74 18.87
C THR A 3 -2.98 16.70 17.77
N LYS A 4 -4.09 16.15 17.24
CA LYS A 4 -4.02 15.19 16.12
C LYS A 4 -3.53 15.93 14.87
N PRO A 5 -2.47 15.46 14.19
CA PRO A 5 -2.03 16.07 12.95
C PRO A 5 -3.15 15.97 11.89
N TYR A 6 -3.36 17.04 11.13
CA TYR A 6 -4.35 17.03 10.06
C TYR A 6 -3.84 16.22 8.86
N GLN A 7 -4.67 15.32 8.33
CA GLN A 7 -4.41 14.61 7.09
C GLN A 7 -5.49 14.97 6.06
N PRO A 8 -5.11 15.30 4.81
CA PRO A 8 -6.08 15.65 3.78
C PRO A 8 -7.15 14.58 3.60
N LEU A 9 -8.39 14.97 3.31
CA LEU A 9 -9.49 14.01 3.13
C LEU A 9 -9.20 13.03 1.98
N LEU A 10 -8.75 13.53 0.84
CA LEU A 10 -8.41 12.71 -0.32
C LEU A 10 -7.34 11.65 -0.01
N LEU A 11 -6.31 12.03 0.77
CA LEU A 11 -5.30 11.08 1.24
C LEU A 11 -5.95 9.96 2.06
N ARG A 12 -6.76 10.32 3.06
CA ARG A 12 -7.38 9.34 3.97
C ARG A 12 -8.28 8.36 3.24
N LEU A 13 -9.05 8.82 2.26
CA LEU A 13 -9.93 7.97 1.47
C LEU A 13 -9.14 7.02 0.56
N LEU A 14 -8.20 7.54 -0.24
CA LEU A 14 -7.38 6.71 -1.13
C LEU A 14 -6.54 5.71 -0.32
N HIS A 15 -5.89 6.19 0.74
CA HIS A 15 -5.11 5.33 1.63
C HIS A 15 -6.00 4.29 2.32
N GLY A 16 -7.18 4.68 2.83
CA GLY A 16 -8.10 3.78 3.53
C GLY A 16 -8.60 2.65 2.65
N VAL A 17 -9.06 2.97 1.43
CA VAL A 17 -9.48 1.97 0.44
C VAL A 17 -8.32 1.03 0.09
N ASN A 18 -7.13 1.57 -0.22
CA ASN A 18 -5.97 0.76 -0.54
C ASN A 18 -5.51 -0.10 0.65
N SER A 19 -5.55 0.43 1.87
CA SER A 19 -5.18 -0.31 3.08
C SER A 19 -6.10 -1.49 3.32
N LEU A 20 -7.41 -1.29 3.16
CA LEU A 20 -8.39 -2.37 3.27
C LEU A 20 -8.13 -3.45 2.22
N LEU A 21 -7.94 -3.06 0.95
CA LEU A 21 -7.66 -3.99 -0.15
C LEU A 21 -6.34 -4.75 0.06
N VAL A 22 -5.29 -4.08 0.54
CA VAL A 22 -4.01 -4.74 0.87
C VAL A 22 -4.21 -5.75 2.00
N ILE A 23 -4.92 -5.41 3.07
CA ILE A 23 -5.17 -6.36 4.17
C ILE A 23 -5.96 -7.58 3.65
N LEU A 24 -7.01 -7.37 2.87
CA LEU A 24 -7.80 -8.44 2.27
C LEU A 24 -6.96 -9.30 1.30
N ALA A 25 -6.10 -8.68 0.51
CA ALA A 25 -5.20 -9.37 -0.42
C ALA A 25 -4.13 -10.19 0.32
N LEU A 26 -3.56 -9.65 1.40
CA LEU A 26 -2.58 -10.36 2.23
C LEU A 26 -3.19 -11.61 2.87
N LEU A 27 -4.40 -11.46 3.45
CA LEU A 27 -5.12 -12.56 4.08
C LEU A 27 -5.57 -13.63 3.07
N SER A 28 -6.22 -13.22 1.99
CA SER A 28 -6.66 -14.16 0.94
C SER A 28 -5.47 -14.82 0.23
N GLY A 29 -4.40 -14.08 -0.05
CA GLY A 29 -3.17 -14.62 -0.63
C GLY A 29 -2.48 -15.62 0.29
N TYR A 30 -2.51 -15.38 1.61
CA TYR A 30 -2.07 -16.38 2.58
C TYR A 30 -2.95 -17.64 2.55
N CYS A 31 -4.28 -17.52 2.42
CA CYS A 31 -5.16 -18.67 2.28
C CYS A 31 -4.87 -19.47 0.99
N VAL A 32 -4.63 -18.79 -0.15
CA VAL A 32 -4.18 -19.43 -1.40
C VAL A 32 -2.88 -20.20 -1.16
N TYR A 33 -1.88 -19.54 -0.57
CA TYR A 33 -0.60 -20.16 -0.23
C TYR A 33 -0.78 -21.39 0.68
N ASN A 34 -1.56 -21.26 1.75
CA ASN A 34 -1.79 -22.31 2.73
C ASN A 34 -2.43 -23.56 2.10
N GLN A 35 -3.39 -23.35 1.19
CA GLN A 35 -4.12 -24.42 0.53
C GLN A 35 -3.26 -25.15 -0.52
N PHE A 36 -2.56 -24.42 -1.38
CA PHE A 36 -1.94 -24.99 -2.59
C PHE A 36 -0.42 -25.13 -2.55
N ASP A 37 0.28 -24.27 -1.80
CA ASP A 37 1.75 -24.32 -1.69
C ASP A 37 2.14 -24.80 -0.28
N GLY A 38 2.21 -23.88 0.68
CA GLY A 38 2.56 -24.15 2.07
C GLY A 38 3.94 -24.79 2.30
N ARG A 39 4.88 -24.67 1.35
CA ARG A 39 6.24 -25.24 1.49
C ARG A 39 7.06 -24.71 2.67
N TRP A 40 6.65 -23.59 3.27
CA TRP A 40 7.28 -22.95 4.44
C TRP A 40 6.38 -22.98 5.68
N GLY A 41 5.35 -23.84 5.67
CA GLY A 41 4.44 -24.04 6.78
C GLY A 41 2.98 -23.85 6.37
N LYS A 42 2.11 -24.63 7.01
CA LYS A 42 0.65 -24.55 6.86
C LYS A 42 0.00 -24.43 8.23
N LEU A 43 -1.11 -23.71 8.27
CA LEU A 43 -2.09 -23.72 9.35
C LEU A 43 -3.26 -24.62 8.96
N ALA A 44 -3.89 -25.25 9.95
CA ALA A 44 -5.09 -26.07 9.78
C ALA A 44 -6.33 -25.19 9.54
N LEU A 45 -6.35 -24.50 8.40
CA LEU A 45 -7.47 -23.66 7.97
C LEU A 45 -8.47 -24.47 7.14
N PRO A 46 -9.77 -24.16 7.19
CA PRO A 46 -10.75 -24.78 6.32
C PRO A 46 -10.43 -24.48 4.86
N ARG A 47 -10.73 -25.45 3.99
CA ARG A 47 -10.59 -25.27 2.54
C ARG A 47 -11.64 -24.27 2.05
N ILE A 48 -11.20 -23.33 1.23
CA ILE A 48 -12.07 -22.37 0.54
C ILE A 48 -11.93 -22.67 -0.94
N ASN A 49 -13.00 -23.13 -1.58
CA ASN A 49 -12.92 -23.64 -2.96
C ASN A 49 -12.60 -22.51 -3.95
N GLU A 50 -13.23 -21.35 -3.78
CA GLU A 50 -13.18 -20.18 -4.65
C GLU A 50 -12.06 -19.20 -4.21
N ILE A 51 -11.08 -19.64 -3.42
CA ILE A 51 -10.10 -18.72 -2.82
C ILE A 51 -9.19 -18.02 -3.83
N ILE A 52 -8.89 -18.69 -4.95
CA ILE A 52 -8.14 -18.10 -6.06
C ILE A 52 -8.97 -16.97 -6.68
N ASP A 53 -10.25 -17.22 -6.98
CA ASP A 53 -11.16 -16.24 -7.57
C ASP A 53 -11.40 -15.04 -6.63
N ILE A 54 -11.57 -15.30 -5.33
CA ILE A 54 -11.72 -14.26 -4.30
C ILE A 54 -10.46 -13.38 -4.26
N HIS A 55 -9.28 -14.01 -4.20
CA HIS A 55 -8.01 -13.29 -4.20
C HIS A 55 -7.81 -12.48 -5.49
N GLY A 56 -8.10 -13.09 -6.65
CA GLY A 56 -8.04 -12.45 -7.96
C GLY A 56 -8.99 -11.25 -8.07
N THR A 57 -10.21 -11.36 -7.54
CA THR A 57 -11.19 -10.27 -7.51
C THR A 57 -10.72 -9.11 -6.63
N ILE A 58 -10.13 -9.40 -5.47
CA ILE A 58 -9.50 -8.38 -4.62
C ILE A 58 -8.35 -7.70 -5.38
N GLY A 59 -7.49 -8.49 -6.05
CA GLY A 59 -6.40 -7.98 -6.87
C GLY A 59 -6.86 -7.09 -8.03
N LEU A 60 -7.95 -7.46 -8.71
CA LEU A 60 -8.58 -6.65 -9.75
C LEU A 60 -9.19 -5.37 -9.19
N THR A 61 -9.81 -5.41 -8.02
CA THR A 61 -10.33 -4.20 -7.36
C THR A 61 -9.17 -3.29 -6.97
N PHE A 62 -8.08 -3.86 -6.45
CA PHE A 62 -6.86 -3.14 -6.11
C PHE A 62 -6.21 -2.49 -7.33
N PHE A 63 -6.29 -3.10 -8.52
CA PHE A 63 -5.86 -2.49 -9.78
C PHE A 63 -6.53 -1.14 -10.05
N LEU A 64 -7.80 -0.96 -9.70
CA LEU A 64 -8.51 0.28 -9.97
C LEU A 64 -8.04 1.41 -9.05
N PHE A 65 -7.74 1.10 -7.79
CA PHE A 65 -7.43 2.09 -6.76
C PHE A 65 -5.93 2.34 -6.55
N LEU A 66 -5.07 1.36 -6.85
CA LEU A 66 -3.62 1.49 -6.68
C LEU A 66 -3.04 2.59 -7.58
N PRO A 67 -3.36 2.71 -8.88
CA PRO A 67 -2.86 3.78 -9.73
C PRO A 67 -3.29 5.17 -9.25
N LEU A 68 -4.52 5.32 -8.76
CA LEU A 68 -5.01 6.58 -8.20
C LEU A 68 -4.22 6.98 -6.95
N PHE A 69 -3.98 6.03 -6.06
CA PHE A 69 -3.20 6.27 -4.85
C PHE A 69 -1.70 6.46 -5.13
N ALA A 70 -1.15 5.75 -6.12
CA ALA A 70 0.22 5.93 -6.59
C ALA A 70 0.40 7.33 -7.18
N LEU A 71 -0.52 7.78 -8.04
CA LEU A 71 -0.50 9.13 -8.60
C LEU A 71 -0.56 10.19 -7.49
N TYR A 72 -1.48 10.04 -6.54
CA TYR A 72 -1.55 10.94 -5.37
C TYR A 72 -0.21 10.96 -4.62
N SER A 73 0.34 9.78 -4.32
CA SER A 73 1.56 9.62 -3.52
C SER A 73 2.79 10.19 -4.20
N LEU A 74 2.89 10.06 -5.53
CA LEU A 74 4.00 10.59 -6.33
C LEU A 74 3.87 12.08 -6.63
N THR A 75 2.71 12.70 -6.36
CA THR A 75 2.45 14.11 -6.63
C THR A 75 2.22 14.90 -5.34
N LEU A 76 0.97 15.01 -4.89
CA LEU A 76 0.55 15.76 -3.70
C LEU A 76 1.14 15.14 -2.41
N GLY A 77 1.29 13.83 -2.40
CA GLY A 77 1.79 13.04 -1.27
C GLY A 77 3.30 12.90 -1.19
N GLN A 78 4.07 13.38 -2.18
CA GLN A 78 5.48 13.00 -2.41
C GLN A 78 6.41 13.18 -1.20
N ARG A 79 6.10 14.13 -0.31
CA ARG A 79 6.87 14.36 0.92
C ARG A 79 6.83 13.17 1.90
N ARG A 80 5.91 12.22 1.72
CA ARG A 80 5.80 10.98 2.51
C ARG A 80 6.62 9.83 1.93
N LEU A 81 7.19 10.02 0.74
CA LEU A 81 8.03 9.05 0.04
C LEU A 81 9.51 9.44 0.18
N ALA A 82 10.39 8.46 -0.06
CA ALA A 82 11.82 8.70 -0.10
C ALA A 82 12.19 9.56 -1.32
N GLY A 83 12.86 10.68 -1.05
CA GLY A 83 13.47 11.51 -2.10
C GLY A 83 14.91 11.09 -2.42
N TYR A 84 15.50 11.69 -3.45
CA TYR A 84 16.86 11.38 -3.92
C TYR A 84 17.97 11.48 -2.84
N LYS A 85 17.83 12.37 -1.86
CA LYS A 85 18.78 12.52 -0.73
C LYS A 85 18.49 11.62 0.47
N ALA A 86 17.50 10.72 0.40
CA ALA A 86 17.09 9.91 1.55
C ALA A 86 18.25 9.05 2.09
N LEU A 87 19.01 8.39 1.21
CA LEU A 87 20.13 7.52 1.62
C LEU A 87 21.21 8.27 2.41
N GLY A 88 21.52 9.51 2.02
CA GLY A 88 22.50 10.34 2.73
C GLY A 88 22.08 10.72 4.15
N LYS A 89 20.78 10.64 4.49
CA LYS A 89 20.27 10.90 5.84
C LYS A 89 20.30 9.67 6.76
N LEU A 90 20.53 8.48 6.21
CA LEU A 90 20.63 7.24 7.00
C LEU A 90 21.87 7.18 7.90
N SER A 91 22.89 7.99 7.60
CA SER A 91 24.08 8.16 8.45
C SER A 91 23.76 8.84 9.79
N GLN A 92 22.63 9.53 9.90
CA GLN A 92 22.24 10.29 11.10
C GLN A 92 21.50 9.44 12.13
N VAL A 93 22.04 8.25 12.43
CA VAL A 93 21.40 7.21 13.26
C VAL A 93 20.89 7.80 14.59
N ASN A 94 19.70 7.35 14.98
CA ASN A 94 18.98 7.75 16.21
C ASN A 94 18.55 9.24 16.30
N LYS A 95 18.82 10.08 15.29
CA LYS A 95 18.23 11.43 15.21
C LYS A 95 16.79 11.36 14.69
N PRO A 96 15.90 12.32 15.00
CA PRO A 96 14.52 12.32 14.50
C PRO A 96 14.41 12.19 12.98
N ILE A 97 15.33 12.83 12.25
CA ILE A 97 15.38 12.78 10.78
C ILE A 97 15.63 11.36 10.23
N TRP A 98 16.33 10.51 10.99
CA TRP A 98 16.61 9.14 10.60
C TRP A 98 15.33 8.31 10.62
N TRP A 99 14.54 8.41 11.69
CA TRP A 99 13.25 7.73 11.81
C TRP A 99 12.25 8.19 10.74
N VAL A 100 12.20 9.50 10.45
CA VAL A 100 11.38 10.05 9.36
C VAL A 100 11.82 9.49 8.00
N THR A 101 13.13 9.43 7.76
CA THR A 101 13.69 8.88 6.51
C THR A 101 13.39 7.40 6.36
N LEU A 102 13.50 6.62 7.44
CA LEU A 102 13.15 5.20 7.44
C LEU A 102 11.67 5.01 7.13
N HIS A 103 10.78 5.80 7.73
CA HIS A 103 9.35 5.78 7.40
C HIS A 103 9.10 6.10 5.92
N GLN A 104 9.77 7.11 5.36
CA GLN A 104 9.65 7.47 3.96
C GLN A 104 10.14 6.36 3.02
N LEU A 105 11.25 5.69 3.36
CA LEU A 105 11.76 4.53 2.62
C LEU A 105 10.78 3.37 2.67
N THR A 106 10.21 3.07 3.84
CA THR A 106 9.18 2.05 3.99
C THR A 106 7.94 2.38 3.17
N ASN A 107 7.50 3.64 3.13
CA ASN A 107 6.36 4.07 2.32
C ASN A 107 6.63 3.95 0.81
N THR A 108 7.86 4.18 0.37
CA THR A 108 8.24 3.91 -1.02
C THR A 108 8.28 2.42 -1.31
N ALA A 109 8.89 1.63 -0.41
CA ALA A 109 9.01 0.18 -0.57
C ALA A 109 7.65 -0.52 -0.61
N ILE A 110 6.70 -0.12 0.24
CA ILE A 110 5.36 -0.72 0.25
C ILE A 110 4.60 -0.45 -1.06
N LEU A 111 4.75 0.75 -1.66
CA LEU A 111 4.15 1.06 -2.97
C LEU A 111 4.78 0.23 -4.09
N LEU A 112 6.10 0.07 -4.08
CA LEU A 112 6.80 -0.75 -5.07
C LEU A 112 6.46 -2.23 -4.92
N ALA A 113 6.39 -2.74 -3.69
CA ALA A 113 6.00 -4.12 -3.40
C ALA A 113 4.56 -4.39 -3.84
N ALA A 114 3.65 -3.46 -3.58
CA ALA A 114 2.26 -3.55 -4.02
C ALA A 114 2.17 -3.59 -5.56
N ALA A 115 2.93 -2.74 -6.26
CA ALA A 115 2.99 -2.74 -7.72
C ALA A 115 3.59 -4.05 -8.27
N LEU A 116 4.68 -4.55 -7.67
CA LEU A 116 5.29 -5.82 -8.05
C LEU A 116 4.31 -6.99 -7.88
N ALA A 117 3.69 -7.12 -6.70
CA ALA A 117 2.72 -8.17 -6.42
C ALA A 117 1.53 -8.09 -7.39
N TRP A 118 1.03 -6.89 -7.65
CA TRP A 118 -0.07 -6.69 -8.60
C TRP A 118 0.30 -7.09 -10.04
N VAL A 119 1.43 -6.60 -10.57
CA VAL A 119 1.87 -6.89 -11.96
C VAL A 119 2.16 -8.37 -12.16
N SER A 120 2.82 -9.00 -11.19
CA SER A 120 3.16 -10.43 -11.26
C SER A 120 1.96 -11.34 -11.05
N GLY A 121 1.01 -10.97 -10.18
CA GLY A 121 -0.21 -11.72 -9.97
C GLY A 121 -1.10 -11.78 -11.21
N LYS A 122 -1.16 -10.69 -12.00
CA LYS A 122 -1.88 -10.66 -13.28
C LYS A 122 -1.28 -11.60 -14.34
N GLN A 123 -0.01 -11.97 -14.21
CA GLN A 123 0.69 -12.87 -15.12
C GLN A 123 0.56 -14.34 -14.70
N MET A 124 -0.09 -14.63 -13.58
CA MET A 124 -0.31 -15.98 -13.12
C MET A 124 -1.54 -16.60 -13.77
N GLU A 125 -1.44 -17.87 -14.13
CA GLU A 125 -2.60 -18.68 -14.50
C GLU A 125 -3.20 -19.32 -13.24
N GLU A 126 -4.54 -19.37 -13.18
CA GLU A 126 -5.28 -19.91 -12.03
C GLU A 126 -5.03 -21.41 -11.81
N SER A 127 -4.64 -22.14 -12.86
CA SER A 127 -4.39 -23.58 -12.84
C SER A 127 -3.06 -23.97 -12.19
N TRP A 128 -2.06 -23.09 -12.17
CA TRP A 128 -0.70 -23.44 -11.73
C TRP A 128 -0.64 -23.94 -10.29
N LEU A 129 -1.29 -23.26 -9.36
CA LEU A 129 -1.23 -23.63 -7.94
C LEU A 129 -2.01 -24.93 -7.65
N PRO A 130 -3.23 -25.12 -8.16
CA PRO A 130 -3.95 -26.39 -8.04
C PRO A 130 -3.21 -27.60 -8.62
N THR A 131 -2.43 -27.43 -9.70
CA THR A 131 -1.65 -28.52 -10.31
C THR A 131 -0.27 -28.73 -9.69
N GLY A 132 0.14 -27.87 -8.75
CA GLY A 132 1.45 -27.94 -8.10
C GLY A 132 2.60 -27.36 -8.93
N GLU A 133 2.30 -26.59 -9.98
CA GLU A 133 3.28 -25.90 -10.83
C GLU A 133 3.81 -24.63 -10.15
N LEU A 134 4.78 -24.82 -9.26
CA LEU A 134 5.25 -23.81 -8.33
C LEU A 134 6.51 -23.04 -8.78
N ASN A 135 7.04 -23.33 -9.97
CA ASN A 135 8.34 -22.84 -10.46
C ASN A 135 8.24 -21.75 -11.53
N HIS A 136 7.06 -21.14 -11.69
CA HIS A 136 6.83 -20.06 -12.64
C HIS A 136 7.39 -18.73 -12.10
N GLY A 137 8.09 -17.98 -12.95
CA GLY A 137 8.73 -16.72 -12.56
C GLY A 137 7.74 -15.68 -12.04
N ALA A 138 6.56 -15.57 -12.67
CA ALA A 138 5.49 -14.68 -12.22
C ALA A 138 4.99 -15.05 -10.81
N TYR A 139 4.83 -16.34 -10.52
CA TYR A 139 4.44 -16.79 -9.20
C TYR A 139 5.50 -16.50 -8.13
N LEU A 140 6.78 -16.77 -8.42
CA LEU A 140 7.88 -16.47 -7.48
C LEU A 140 8.00 -14.95 -7.21
N ALA A 141 7.83 -14.12 -8.25
CA ALA A 141 7.80 -12.67 -8.12
C ALA A 141 6.59 -12.21 -7.29
N HIS A 142 5.41 -12.80 -7.49
CA HIS A 142 4.20 -12.50 -6.74
C HIS A 142 4.35 -12.85 -5.25
N LEU A 143 4.85 -14.04 -4.96
CA LEU A 143 5.12 -14.52 -3.60
C LEU A 143 6.17 -13.65 -2.89
N THR A 144 7.23 -13.25 -3.61
CA THR A 144 8.23 -12.31 -3.09
C THR A 144 7.61 -10.94 -2.81
N GLY A 145 6.79 -10.43 -3.73
CA GLY A 145 6.06 -9.18 -3.56
C GLY A 145 5.15 -9.22 -2.33
N TRP A 146 4.41 -10.31 -2.14
CA TRP A 146 3.58 -10.56 -0.96
C TRP A 146 4.41 -10.51 0.33
N LEU A 147 5.55 -11.23 0.39
CA LEU A 147 6.41 -11.26 1.56
C LEU A 147 6.98 -9.87 1.90
N VAL A 148 7.50 -9.16 0.90
CA VAL A 148 8.01 -7.80 1.07
C VAL A 148 6.90 -6.86 1.54
N LEU A 149 5.67 -7.02 1.02
CA LEU A 149 4.52 -6.22 1.41
C LEU A 149 4.14 -6.45 2.88
N VAL A 150 4.14 -7.69 3.37
CA VAL A 150 3.91 -8.01 4.80
C VAL A 150 4.94 -7.31 5.69
N ILE A 151 6.24 -7.45 5.34
CA ILE A 151 7.33 -6.82 6.11
C ILE A 151 7.19 -5.30 6.09
N CYS A 152 6.96 -4.70 4.92
CA CYS A 152 6.80 -3.26 4.79
C CYS A 152 5.57 -2.73 5.52
N LEU A 153 4.46 -3.47 5.55
CA LEU A 153 3.27 -3.10 6.31
C LEU A 153 3.58 -3.05 7.82
N GLY A 154 4.26 -4.06 8.35
CA GLY A 154 4.71 -4.07 9.74
C GLY A 154 5.61 -2.88 10.06
N LEU A 155 6.63 -2.64 9.24
CA LEU A 155 7.53 -1.49 9.38
C LEU A 155 6.79 -0.15 9.25
N HIS A 156 5.82 -0.04 8.35
CA HIS A 156 5.04 1.17 8.13
C HIS A 156 4.28 1.56 9.39
N LEU A 157 3.59 0.61 10.02
CA LEU A 157 2.88 0.83 11.27
C LEU A 157 3.82 1.18 12.42
N LEU A 158 4.92 0.44 12.57
CA LEU A 158 5.93 0.69 13.59
C LEU A 158 6.54 2.10 13.46
N MET A 159 6.89 2.51 12.25
CA MET A 159 7.47 3.82 11.99
C MET A 159 6.43 4.94 12.11
N GLY A 160 5.17 4.70 11.75
CA GLY A 160 4.06 5.60 12.01
C GLY A 160 3.92 5.92 13.50
N ILE A 161 3.94 4.89 14.35
CA ILE A 161 3.92 5.06 15.81
C ILE A 161 5.19 5.78 16.29
N LYS A 162 6.37 5.39 15.80
CA LYS A 162 7.65 5.98 16.24
C LYS A 162 7.77 7.47 15.90
N VAL A 163 7.29 7.89 14.74
CA VAL A 163 7.46 9.26 14.23
C VAL A 163 6.34 10.20 14.71
N GLY A 164 5.09 9.73 14.71
CA GLY A 164 3.92 10.57 14.99
C GLY A 164 3.05 10.13 16.17
N GLY A 165 3.43 9.05 16.84
CA GLY A 165 2.66 8.45 17.93
C GLY A 165 1.29 7.93 17.49
N THR A 166 0.48 7.57 18.48
CA THR A 166 -0.93 7.19 18.27
C THR A 166 -1.79 8.30 17.65
N PRO A 167 -1.56 9.62 17.88
CA PRO A 167 -2.37 10.65 17.23
C PRO A 167 -2.26 10.64 15.70
N LEU A 168 -1.10 10.27 15.14
CA LEU A 168 -0.92 10.15 13.70
C LEU A 168 -1.78 9.02 13.13
N LEU A 169 -1.78 7.84 13.76
CA LEU A 169 -2.64 6.73 13.32
C LEU A 169 -4.12 7.09 13.40
N LEU A 170 -4.55 7.68 14.52
CA LEU A 170 -5.94 8.10 14.71
C LEU A 170 -6.36 9.22 13.76
N SER A 171 -5.42 10.00 13.22
CA SER A 171 -5.75 11.02 12.22
C SER A 171 -6.20 10.41 10.90
N MET A 172 -5.72 9.21 10.55
CA MET A 172 -6.06 8.54 9.28
C MET A 172 -7.51 8.05 9.24
N VAL A 173 -8.09 7.73 10.40
CA VAL A 173 -9.48 7.24 10.53
C VAL A 173 -10.47 8.33 10.94
N SER A 174 -10.01 9.58 11.09
CA SER A 174 -10.90 10.70 11.39
C SER A 174 -11.90 10.91 10.25
N VAL A 175 -13.16 11.24 10.58
CA VAL A 175 -14.19 11.61 9.59
C VAL A 175 -14.20 13.12 9.33
N LYS A 176 -13.70 13.92 10.28
CA LYS A 176 -13.69 15.39 10.17
C LYS A 176 -12.72 15.84 9.08
N TYR A 177 -13.13 16.79 8.25
CA TYR A 177 -12.28 17.45 7.25
C TYR A 177 -12.49 18.97 7.31
N ARG A 178 -11.52 19.74 6.83
CA ARG A 178 -11.60 21.21 6.77
C ARG A 178 -12.40 21.64 5.54
N SER A 179 -12.99 22.83 5.55
CA SER A 179 -13.84 23.30 4.44
C SER A 179 -13.11 23.32 3.09
N GLU A 180 -11.81 23.62 3.09
CA GLU A 180 -10.96 23.58 1.88
C GLU A 180 -10.80 22.17 1.26
N ASP A 181 -11.03 21.11 2.03
CA ASP A 181 -10.90 19.71 1.59
C ASP A 181 -12.24 19.09 1.16
N SER A 182 -13.30 19.89 1.10
CA SER A 182 -14.65 19.43 0.73
C SER A 182 -14.67 18.73 -0.63
N PRO A 183 -15.30 17.53 -0.75
CA PRO A 183 -15.41 16.82 -2.03
C PRO A 183 -16.03 17.65 -3.16
N HIS A 184 -16.90 18.59 -2.84
CA HIS A 184 -17.50 19.51 -3.81
C HIS A 184 -16.44 20.40 -4.51
N LEU A 185 -15.31 20.67 -3.88
CA LEU A 185 -14.24 21.50 -4.44
C LEU A 185 -13.27 20.70 -5.32
N TRP A 186 -13.27 19.37 -5.24
CA TRP A 186 -12.27 18.55 -5.93
C TRP A 186 -12.26 18.69 -7.46
N PRO A 187 -13.40 18.79 -8.18
CA PRO A 187 -13.35 18.98 -9.63
C PRO A 187 -12.64 20.29 -10.03
N ALA A 188 -12.90 21.38 -9.30
CA ALA A 188 -12.25 22.66 -9.51
C ALA A 188 -10.76 22.60 -9.16
N GLN A 189 -10.41 21.97 -8.03
CA GLN A 189 -9.02 21.78 -7.60
C GLN A 189 -8.23 20.90 -8.59
N ALA A 190 -8.83 19.84 -9.11
CA ALA A 190 -8.21 18.96 -10.10
C ALA A 190 -7.98 19.71 -11.42
N LYS A 191 -8.97 20.49 -11.88
CA LYS A 191 -8.81 21.35 -13.06
C LYS A 191 -7.67 22.36 -12.86
N GLN A 192 -7.66 23.06 -11.73
CA GLN A 192 -6.60 24.02 -11.41
C GLN A 192 -5.22 23.34 -11.38
N TRP A 193 -5.12 22.17 -10.74
CA TRP A 193 -3.88 21.40 -10.68
C TRP A 193 -3.37 21.00 -12.07
N LEU A 194 -4.26 20.62 -12.99
CA LEU A 194 -3.90 20.32 -14.39
C LEU A 194 -3.43 21.56 -15.15
N VAL A 195 -4.06 22.71 -14.92
CA VAL A 195 -3.63 24.00 -15.50
C VAL A 195 -2.25 24.40 -14.97
N ASP A 196 -2.01 24.32 -13.66
CA ASP A 196 -0.73 24.64 -13.03
C ASP A 196 0.43 23.78 -13.55
N ARG A 197 0.12 22.58 -14.05
CA ARG A 197 1.07 21.62 -14.64
C ARG A 197 1.20 21.76 -16.17
N GLY A 198 0.41 22.62 -16.80
CA GLY A 198 0.38 22.82 -18.25
C GLY A 198 -0.31 21.70 -19.04
N TRP A 199 -1.13 20.87 -18.40
CA TRP A 199 -1.85 19.75 -19.05
C TRP A 199 -3.18 20.20 -19.66
N LEU A 200 -3.75 21.27 -19.11
CA LEU A 200 -4.91 21.97 -19.65
C LEU A 200 -4.53 23.44 -19.88
N LYS A 201 -5.16 24.05 -20.88
CA LYS A 201 -5.10 25.49 -21.12
C LYS A 201 -6.25 26.21 -20.42
#